data_AF-A0AAW0RR40-F1
#
_entry.id   AF-A0AAW0RR40-F1
#
_cell.length_a   1.000
_cell.length_b   1.000
_cell.length_c   1.000
_cell.angle_alpha   90.00
_cell.angle_beta   90.00
_cell.angle_gamma   90.00
#
_symmetry.space_group_name_H-M   'P 1'
#
loop_
_entity.id
_entity.type
_entity.pdbx_description
1 polymer ?
#
loop_
_entity_poly.entity_id
_entity_poly.type
_entity_poly.pdbx_seq_one_letter_code
_entity_poly.pdbx_strand_id
1 'polypeptide(L)'
;MPRPQHTNIHYILNSAHMWKIYEEAKGYEPYSVRFWNPLLNRDFRLEDGWIVAPEQLVHRDTRNGDQRMDTYVEWFDEDQHLHIGMMLHEAKKEAQSAKELEKQAVSYAKDVISERSLAGLYILTTIGTKFRTWYLASGDDSLRALDGGIGMGSRSLYHDAATTEASDIYAYFVQQVKGDEKLLRAPVLPSQAHLLPAMHQVSHGPSIGESSSSAAMEAAQSSEKVQIIWVSTTVDSAKGIVNFEYNGANIRSPLSSWVFDPDQRAHIFKSKTYDKTFGAPYSEDS
;
A
#
# COMPACT_ATOMS: atom_id res chain seq x y z
N MET A 1 -18.18 24.36 31.61
CA MET A 1 -18.28 24.55 30.14
C MET A 1 -18.61 23.21 29.50
N PRO A 2 -19.60 23.12 28.61
CA PRO A 2 -19.88 21.88 27.89
C PRO A 2 -18.72 21.58 26.94
N ARG A 3 -18.20 20.35 26.96
CA ARG A 3 -17.22 19.89 25.97
C ARG A 3 -17.93 19.81 24.61
N PRO A 4 -17.32 20.31 23.52
CA PRO A 4 -17.86 20.09 22.19
C PRO A 4 -17.97 18.58 21.95
N GLN A 5 -19.18 18.13 21.62
CA GLN A 5 -19.42 16.77 21.18
C GLN A 5 -18.90 16.69 19.73
N HIS A 6 -17.70 16.15 19.54
CA HIS A 6 -17.18 15.84 18.22
C HIS A 6 -17.91 14.60 17.71
N THR A 7 -18.98 14.80 16.94
CA THR A 7 -19.87 13.73 16.44
C THR A 7 -19.41 13.10 15.12
N ASN A 8 -18.22 13.44 14.61
CA ASN A 8 -17.63 12.73 13.47
C ASN A 8 -16.69 11.64 13.98
N ILE A 9 -17.06 10.39 13.72
CA ILE A 9 -16.20 9.23 13.96
C ILE A 9 -15.04 9.33 12.97
N HIS A 10 -13.90 9.79 13.46
CA HIS A 10 -12.67 9.97 12.70
C HIS A 10 -11.73 8.81 13.06
N TYR A 11 -11.34 7.95 12.12
CA TYR A 11 -10.52 6.75 12.39
C TYR A 11 -9.22 7.11 13.10
N ILE A 12 -8.51 8.14 12.62
CA ILE A 12 -7.29 8.63 13.26
C ILE A 12 -7.60 9.32 14.62
N LEU A 13 -8.44 10.36 14.61
CA LEU A 13 -8.81 11.14 15.80
C LEU A 13 -10.09 10.60 16.46
N ASN A 14 -10.07 9.33 16.85
CA ASN A 14 -11.26 8.59 17.29
C ASN A 14 -11.68 8.86 18.76
N SER A 15 -10.98 9.73 19.46
CA SER A 15 -11.25 10.05 20.86
C SER A 15 -10.83 11.46 21.21
N ALA A 16 -11.43 12.04 22.26
CA ALA A 16 -11.02 13.34 22.78
C ALA A 16 -9.53 13.36 23.19
N HIS A 17 -8.97 12.21 23.58
CA HIS A 17 -7.56 12.10 23.93
C HIS A 17 -6.67 12.19 22.69
N MET A 18 -6.99 11.47 21.61
CA MET A 18 -6.25 11.58 20.34
C MET A 18 -6.36 12.98 19.74
N TRP A 19 -7.53 13.62 19.80
CA TRP A 19 -7.67 15.03 19.42
C TRP A 19 -6.75 15.95 20.21
N LYS A 20 -6.64 15.76 21.53
CA LYS A 20 -5.75 16.56 22.38
C LYS A 20 -4.28 16.36 22.02
N ILE A 21 -3.86 15.12 21.75
CA ILE A 21 -2.48 14.82 21.32
C ILE A 21 -2.19 15.46 19.95
N TYR A 22 -3.13 15.36 19.00
CA TYR A 22 -3.01 16.00 17.69
C TYR A 22 -2.85 17.52 17.79
N GLU A 23 -3.68 18.19 18.59
CA GLU A 23 -3.55 19.64 18.82
C GLU A 23 -2.22 20.02 19.48
N GLU A 24 -1.70 19.19 20.39
CA GLU A 24 -0.37 19.39 20.98
C GLU A 24 0.77 19.18 19.97
N ALA A 25 0.59 18.29 18.99
CA ALA A 25 1.58 17.98 17.98
C ALA A 25 1.71 19.06 16.89
N LYS A 26 0.70 19.91 16.70
CA LYS A 26 0.73 21.01 15.72
C LYS A 26 1.87 21.98 16.03
N GLY A 27 2.82 22.13 15.12
CA GLY A 27 3.93 23.08 15.26
C GLY A 27 4.95 22.73 16.36
N TYR A 28 4.88 21.55 16.98
CA TYR A 28 5.82 21.12 18.02
C TYR A 28 6.34 19.70 17.78
N GLU A 29 7.57 19.63 17.27
CA GLU A 29 8.17 18.42 16.69
C GLU A 29 8.26 17.21 17.65
N PRO A 30 8.73 17.31 18.92
CA PRO A 30 8.78 16.13 19.79
C PRO A 30 7.42 15.48 20.04
N TYR A 31 6.34 16.21 19.77
CA TYR A 31 4.97 15.74 19.97
C TYR A 31 4.37 15.07 18.73
N SER A 32 5.00 15.16 17.55
CA SER A 32 4.54 14.39 16.38
C SER A 32 4.74 12.89 16.58
N VAL A 33 5.88 12.47 17.15
CA VAL A 33 6.12 11.07 17.52
C VAL A 33 5.12 10.61 18.59
N ARG A 34 4.80 11.47 19.56
CA ARG A 34 3.76 11.22 20.57
C ARG A 34 2.36 11.09 19.96
N PHE A 35 2.13 11.62 18.77
CA PHE A 35 0.90 11.45 18.01
C PHE A 35 0.87 10.15 17.21
N TRP A 36 1.92 9.86 16.44
CA TRP A 36 1.95 8.69 15.56
C TRP A 36 2.15 7.37 16.31
N ASN A 37 3.00 7.32 17.35
CA ASN A 37 3.30 6.05 18.03
C ASN A 37 2.07 5.39 18.69
N PRO A 38 1.21 6.11 19.44
CA PRO A 38 -0.01 5.52 19.97
C PRO A 38 -0.98 5.06 18.89
N LEU A 39 -1.06 5.79 17.77
CA LEU A 39 -1.89 5.42 16.63
C LEU A 39 -1.43 4.10 16.01
N LEU A 40 -0.12 3.96 15.76
CA LEU A 40 0.46 2.72 15.25
C LEU A 40 0.29 1.56 16.23
N ASN A 41 0.51 1.75 17.53
CA ASN A 41 0.34 0.69 18.53
C ASN A 41 -1.13 0.26 18.70
N ARG A 42 -2.09 1.18 18.50
CA ARG A 42 -3.52 0.86 18.47
C ARG A 42 -3.85 -0.04 17.28
N ASP A 43 -3.27 0.25 16.13
CA ASP A 43 -3.60 -0.43 14.88
C ASP A 43 -2.81 -1.73 14.70
N PHE A 44 -1.57 -1.81 15.20
CA PHE A 44 -0.68 -2.97 15.10
C PHE A 44 -0.36 -3.50 16.49
N ARG A 45 -1.31 -4.26 17.05
CA ARG A 45 -1.27 -4.72 18.44
C ARG A 45 -0.43 -5.98 18.62
N LEU A 46 0.33 -6.01 19.71
CA LEU A 46 1.13 -7.18 20.09
C LEU A 46 0.28 -8.43 20.32
N GLU A 47 -0.92 -8.27 20.88
CA GLU A 47 -1.83 -9.39 21.10
C GLU A 47 -2.33 -10.02 19.80
N ASP A 48 -2.27 -9.29 18.69
CA ASP A 48 -2.70 -9.73 17.37
C ASP A 48 -1.51 -10.20 16.51
N GLY A 49 -0.33 -10.40 17.11
CA GLY A 49 0.88 -10.87 16.45
C GLY A 49 1.72 -9.77 15.79
N TRP A 50 1.45 -8.49 16.08
CA TRP A 50 2.16 -7.35 15.49
C TRP A 50 3.16 -6.71 16.44
N ILE A 51 4.29 -6.23 15.94
CA ILE A 51 5.26 -5.46 16.71
C ILE A 51 5.46 -4.11 16.06
N VAL A 52 5.32 -3.04 16.85
CA VAL A 52 5.74 -1.68 16.47
C VAL A 52 7.07 -1.40 17.16
N ALA A 53 8.15 -1.52 16.40
CA ALA A 53 9.51 -1.38 16.90
C ALA A 53 10.09 0.00 16.51
N PRO A 54 10.28 0.92 17.47
CA PRO A 54 10.95 2.19 17.19
C PRO A 54 12.46 1.99 16.99
N GLU A 55 13.10 2.92 16.27
CA GLU A 55 14.56 3.06 16.18
C GLU A 55 15.31 1.79 15.70
N GLN A 56 14.69 1.03 14.78
CA GLN A 56 15.29 -0.20 14.26
C GLN A 56 16.39 0.10 13.25
N LEU A 57 17.46 -0.70 13.27
CA LEU A 57 18.51 -0.61 12.26
C LEU A 57 17.95 -0.98 10.88
N VAL A 58 18.35 -0.21 9.86
CA VAL A 58 18.07 -0.53 8.45
C VAL A 58 18.73 -1.85 8.09
N HIS A 59 19.98 -2.04 8.53
CA HIS A 59 20.77 -3.25 8.31
C HIS A 59 20.87 -4.11 9.57
N ARG A 60 20.73 -5.43 9.44
CA ARG A 60 21.03 -6.39 10.52
C ARG A 60 22.54 -6.46 10.78
N ASP A 61 23.35 -6.31 9.72
CA ASP A 61 24.80 -6.22 9.84
C ASP A 61 25.25 -4.77 10.03
N THR A 62 25.66 -4.44 11.25
CA THR A 62 26.12 -3.09 11.63
C THR A 62 27.37 -2.64 10.87
N ARG A 63 28.07 -3.53 10.17
CA ARG A 63 29.19 -3.14 9.27
C ARG A 63 28.72 -2.36 8.05
N ASN A 64 27.44 -2.50 7.69
CA ASN A 64 26.82 -1.77 6.58
C ASN A 64 26.31 -0.38 7.00
N GLY A 65 26.41 -0.04 8.29
CA GLY A 65 26.03 1.25 8.84
C GLY A 65 25.19 1.14 10.10
N ASP A 66 24.99 2.27 10.76
CA ASP A 66 24.18 2.44 11.98
C ASP A 66 22.89 3.23 11.71
N GLN A 67 22.50 3.34 10.43
CA GLN A 67 21.27 4.01 10.03
C GLN A 67 20.05 3.34 10.67
N ARG A 68 19.15 4.17 11.18
CA ARG A 68 17.93 3.74 11.86
C ARG A 68 16.71 4.30 11.15
N MET A 69 15.69 3.47 11.10
CA MET A 69 14.33 3.85 10.74
C MET A 69 13.63 4.34 12.00
N ASP A 70 12.79 5.38 11.89
CA ASP A 70 12.08 5.91 13.05
C ASP A 70 11.16 4.86 13.68
N THR A 71 10.41 4.12 12.86
CA THR A 71 9.58 3.00 13.30
C THR A 71 9.48 1.92 12.23
N TYR A 72 9.50 0.66 12.68
CA TYR A 72 9.36 -0.52 11.84
C TYR A 72 8.25 -1.41 12.41
N VAL A 73 7.36 -1.88 11.53
CA VAL A 73 6.21 -2.70 11.90
C VAL A 73 6.39 -4.09 11.33
N GLU A 74 6.32 -5.08 12.20
CA GLU A 74 6.53 -6.49 11.89
C GLU A 74 5.28 -7.31 12.25
N TRP A 75 5.01 -8.35 11.47
CA TRP A 75 4.02 -9.38 11.79
C TRP A 75 4.71 -10.70 12.07
N PHE A 76 4.27 -11.43 13.08
CA PHE A 76 4.78 -12.75 13.42
C PHE A 76 4.06 -13.83 12.61
N ASP A 77 4.78 -14.46 11.68
CA ASP A 77 4.34 -15.67 10.99
C ASP A 77 4.56 -16.86 11.92
N GLU A 78 3.46 -17.38 12.48
CA GLU A 78 3.48 -18.52 13.40
C GLU A 78 3.96 -19.81 12.73
N ASP A 79 3.61 -20.02 11.44
CA ASP A 79 3.96 -21.24 10.70
C ASP A 79 5.47 -21.31 10.45
N GLN A 80 6.10 -20.16 10.20
CA GLN A 80 7.52 -20.05 9.92
C GLN A 80 8.35 -19.62 11.15
N HIS A 81 7.69 -19.32 12.28
CA HIS A 81 8.29 -18.80 13.51
C HIS A 81 9.23 -17.61 13.27
N LEU A 82 8.78 -16.63 12.48
CA LEU A 82 9.61 -15.46 12.15
C LEU A 82 8.82 -14.16 12.08
N HIS A 83 9.51 -13.05 12.33
CA HIS A 83 8.97 -11.71 12.13
C HIS A 83 9.20 -11.25 10.70
N ILE A 84 8.10 -10.98 9.99
CA ILE A 84 8.08 -10.42 8.64
C ILE A 84 7.93 -8.91 8.74
N GLY A 85 8.81 -8.19 8.05
CA GLY A 85 8.70 -6.75 7.90
C GLY A 85 7.52 -6.36 7.02
N MET A 86 6.56 -5.62 7.57
CA MET A 86 5.33 -5.26 6.86
C MET A 86 5.32 -3.79 6.47
N MET A 87 5.79 -2.90 7.36
CA MET A 87 5.74 -1.47 7.12
C MET A 87 6.92 -0.75 7.77
N LEU A 88 7.40 0.31 7.11
CA LEU A 88 8.30 1.28 7.72
C LEU A 88 7.61 2.64 7.86
N HIS A 89 7.92 3.34 8.93
CA HIS A 89 7.49 4.72 9.15
C HIS A 89 8.71 5.60 9.29
N GLU A 90 8.75 6.66 8.49
CA GLU A 90 9.76 7.71 8.55
C GLU A 90 9.07 9.06 8.76
N ALA A 91 9.62 9.85 9.66
CA ALA A 91 9.11 11.13 10.09
C ALA A 91 10.13 12.24 9.83
N LYS A 92 9.65 13.41 9.42
CA LYS A 92 10.45 14.63 9.41
C LYS A 92 9.76 15.77 10.11
N LYS A 93 10.57 16.78 10.41
CA LYS A 93 10.14 18.04 11.02
C LYS A 93 9.30 18.85 10.03
N GLU A 94 8.41 19.71 10.54
CA GLU A 94 7.57 20.56 9.70
C GLU A 94 8.36 21.52 8.77
N ALA A 95 9.60 21.86 9.07
CA ALA A 95 10.42 22.71 8.20
C ALA A 95 11.22 21.93 7.13
N GLN A 96 11.24 20.59 7.20
CA GLN A 96 12.09 19.76 6.36
C GLN A 96 11.43 19.40 5.03
N SER A 97 12.28 19.02 4.07
CA SER A 97 11.91 18.72 2.70
C SER A 97 11.17 17.38 2.61
N ALA A 98 9.94 17.40 2.11
CA ALA A 98 9.20 16.17 1.78
C ALA A 98 9.98 15.32 0.76
N LYS A 99 10.72 15.97 -0.14
CA LYS A 99 11.54 15.27 -1.14
C LYS A 99 12.70 14.49 -0.50
N GLU A 100 13.30 15.03 0.55
CA GLU A 100 14.39 14.35 1.26
C GLU A 100 13.84 13.21 2.12
N LEU A 101 12.71 13.45 2.80
CA LEU A 101 11.98 12.42 3.55
C LEU A 101 11.68 11.19 2.68
N GLU A 102 11.06 11.42 1.52
CA GLU A 102 10.65 10.33 0.63
C GLU A 102 11.84 9.63 -0.02
N LYS A 103 12.92 10.36 -0.35
CA LYS A 103 14.17 9.74 -0.83
C LYS A 103 14.80 8.83 0.22
N GLN A 104 14.82 9.27 1.47
CA GLN A 104 15.36 8.48 2.57
C GLN A 104 14.50 7.23 2.81
N ALA A 105 13.18 7.39 2.80
CA ALA A 105 12.25 6.26 2.89
C ALA A 105 12.44 5.24 1.77
N VAL A 106 12.68 5.67 0.52
CA VAL A 106 13.04 4.77 -0.59
C VAL A 106 14.34 4.04 -0.32
N SER A 107 15.38 4.75 0.13
CA SER A 107 16.69 4.14 0.42
C SER A 107 16.54 3.02 1.46
N TYR A 108 15.92 3.33 2.60
CA TYR A 108 15.72 2.37 3.68
C TYR A 108 14.84 1.21 3.26
N ALA A 109 13.76 1.47 2.51
CA ALA A 109 12.90 0.41 2.01
C ALA A 109 13.65 -0.57 1.09
N LYS A 110 14.48 -0.06 0.18
CA LYS A 110 15.27 -0.91 -0.73
C LYS A 110 16.24 -1.82 0.02
N ASP A 111 16.95 -1.25 0.98
CA ASP A 111 17.91 -1.99 1.79
C ASP A 111 17.20 -3.09 2.59
N VAL A 112 16.08 -2.76 3.24
CA VAL A 112 15.26 -3.72 3.99
C VAL A 112 14.67 -4.81 3.10
N ILE A 113 14.10 -4.44 1.95
CA ILE A 113 13.51 -5.37 0.99
C ILE A 113 14.57 -6.37 0.50
N SER A 114 15.75 -5.88 0.15
CA SER A 114 16.85 -6.69 -0.34
C SER A 114 17.37 -7.63 0.76
N GLU A 115 17.69 -7.08 1.92
CA GLU A 115 18.32 -7.83 3.01
C GLU A 115 17.37 -8.88 3.63
N ARG A 116 16.07 -8.57 3.68
CA ARG A 116 15.05 -9.46 4.25
C ARG A 116 14.29 -10.27 3.20
N SER A 117 14.70 -10.20 1.93
CA SER A 117 14.07 -10.93 0.82
C SER A 117 12.55 -10.72 0.74
N LEU A 118 12.11 -9.46 0.85
CA LEU A 118 10.70 -9.10 0.76
C LEU A 118 10.27 -8.90 -0.70
N ALA A 119 8.99 -9.15 -1.00
CA ALA A 119 8.35 -8.84 -2.26
C ALA A 119 8.04 -7.34 -2.40
N GLY A 120 7.97 -6.63 -1.28
CA GLY A 120 7.79 -5.19 -1.19
C GLY A 120 7.67 -4.74 0.26
N LEU A 121 7.41 -3.46 0.47
CA LEU A 121 7.27 -2.87 1.80
C LEU A 121 6.28 -1.70 1.75
N TYR A 122 5.37 -1.68 2.72
CA TYR A 122 4.49 -0.54 2.94
C TYR A 122 5.23 0.57 3.68
N ILE A 123 4.93 1.81 3.36
CA ILE A 123 5.69 2.95 3.88
C ILE A 123 4.71 4.05 4.30
N LEU A 124 4.89 4.57 5.51
CA LEU A 124 4.23 5.77 6.00
C LEU A 124 5.28 6.87 6.13
N THR A 125 5.10 7.99 5.42
CA THR A 125 5.91 9.18 5.63
C THR A 125 5.09 10.23 6.36
N THR A 126 5.69 10.88 7.36
CA THR A 126 4.99 11.88 8.17
C THR A 126 5.77 13.18 8.31
N ILE A 127 5.05 14.29 8.35
CA ILE A 127 5.59 15.63 8.57
C ILE A 127 4.68 16.33 9.56
N GLY A 128 5.12 16.44 10.82
CA GLY A 128 4.26 16.90 11.91
C GLY A 128 3.06 15.97 12.05
N THR A 129 1.85 16.52 11.94
CA THR A 129 0.58 15.76 11.99
C THR A 129 0.06 15.33 10.60
N LYS A 130 0.82 15.59 9.54
CA LYS A 130 0.44 15.20 8.18
C LYS A 130 1.14 13.95 7.73
N PHE A 131 0.54 13.20 6.80
CA PHE A 131 1.12 11.96 6.33
C PHE A 131 0.87 11.68 4.85
N ARG A 132 1.61 10.70 4.35
CA ARG A 132 1.34 10.05 3.07
C ARG A 132 1.73 8.57 3.13
N THR A 133 1.04 7.75 2.35
CA THR A 133 1.14 6.29 2.40
C THR A 133 1.61 5.75 1.05
N TRP A 134 2.48 4.76 1.09
CA TRP A 134 3.14 4.23 -0.10
C TRP A 134 3.34 2.73 -0.05
N TYR A 135 3.62 2.18 -1.22
CA TYR A 135 4.15 0.85 -1.40
C TYR A 135 5.37 0.90 -2.31
N LEU A 136 6.42 0.17 -1.95
CA LEU A 136 7.58 -0.06 -2.81
C LEU A 136 7.69 -1.56 -3.09
N ALA A 137 7.62 -1.97 -4.35
CA ALA A 137 7.83 -3.35 -4.74
C ALA A 137 9.32 -3.68 -4.85
N SER A 138 9.67 -4.96 -4.69
CA SER A 138 11.02 -5.46 -4.96
C SER A 138 11.40 -5.22 -6.43
N GLY A 139 12.50 -4.52 -6.64
CA GLY A 139 13.00 -4.15 -7.98
C GLY A 139 12.51 -2.80 -8.49
N ASP A 140 11.56 -2.14 -7.81
CA ASP A 140 11.12 -0.80 -8.18
C ASP A 140 12.08 0.28 -7.64
N ASP A 141 12.20 1.37 -8.39
CA ASP A 141 13.03 2.52 -8.01
C ASP A 141 12.26 3.69 -7.40
N SER A 142 10.93 3.62 -7.37
CA SER A 142 10.06 4.72 -6.96
C SER A 142 8.89 4.26 -6.10
N LEU A 143 8.50 5.12 -5.15
CA LEU A 143 7.32 4.90 -4.33
C LEU A 143 6.05 4.97 -5.18
N ARG A 144 5.17 3.97 -5.02
CA ARG A 144 3.79 4.04 -5.50
C ARG A 144 2.91 4.57 -4.39
N ALA A 145 2.32 5.74 -4.60
CA ALA A 145 1.41 6.32 -3.61
C ALA A 145 0.10 5.51 -3.54
N LEU A 146 -0.36 5.25 -2.32
CA LEU A 146 -1.59 4.48 -2.06
C LEU A 146 -2.83 5.36 -1.94
N ASP A 147 -2.62 6.67 -1.80
CA ASP A 147 -3.65 7.71 -1.75
C ASP A 147 -4.11 8.17 -3.15
N GLY A 148 -3.61 7.54 -4.22
CA GLY A 148 -3.88 7.95 -5.60
C GLY A 148 -3.17 9.24 -6.04
N GLY A 149 -2.40 9.88 -5.18
CA GLY A 149 -1.65 11.08 -5.50
C GLY A 149 -0.48 10.79 -6.44
N ILE A 150 -0.24 11.67 -7.42
CA ILE A 150 0.86 11.53 -8.37
C ILE A 150 2.07 12.35 -7.89
N GLY A 151 3.26 11.75 -7.99
CA GLY A 151 4.53 12.44 -7.79
C GLY A 151 5.06 12.39 -6.35
N MET A 152 6.33 12.77 -6.22
CA MET A 152 7.11 12.80 -4.97
C MET A 152 7.54 14.23 -4.63
N GLY A 153 7.77 14.47 -3.35
CA GLY A 153 8.50 15.62 -2.83
C GLY A 153 7.69 16.90 -2.67
N SER A 154 6.35 16.83 -2.81
CA SER A 154 5.47 17.96 -2.53
C SER A 154 4.76 17.82 -1.20
N ARG A 155 4.94 18.82 -0.33
CA ARG A 155 4.25 18.89 0.97
C ARG A 155 2.74 19.09 0.84
N SER A 156 2.27 19.66 -0.27
CA SER A 156 0.84 19.88 -0.52
C SER A 156 0.07 18.57 -0.73
N LEU A 157 0.78 17.47 -0.99
CA LEU A 157 0.20 16.15 -1.17
C LEU A 157 0.09 15.36 0.15
N TYR A 158 0.55 15.92 1.27
CA TYR A 158 0.42 15.27 2.58
C TYR A 158 -0.94 15.61 3.19
N HIS A 159 -1.61 14.57 3.65
CA HIS A 159 -2.94 14.63 4.24
C HIS A 159 -2.84 15.04 5.70
N ASP A 160 -3.61 16.05 6.11
CA ASP A 160 -3.69 16.43 7.52
C ASP A 160 -4.56 15.42 8.27
N ALA A 161 -4.02 14.82 9.34
CA ALA A 161 -4.67 13.76 10.08
C ALA A 161 -6.00 14.15 10.76
N ALA A 162 -6.43 15.42 10.70
CA ALA A 162 -7.74 15.86 11.15
C ALA A 162 -8.84 15.92 10.08
N THR A 163 -8.53 15.62 8.82
CA THR A 163 -9.56 15.58 7.77
C THR A 163 -10.20 14.20 7.67
N THR A 164 -11.50 14.17 7.33
CA THR A 164 -12.21 12.90 7.09
C THR A 164 -11.56 12.09 5.97
N GLU A 165 -11.17 12.73 4.87
CA GLU A 165 -10.45 12.05 3.77
C GLU A 165 -9.16 11.36 4.26
N ALA A 166 -8.40 12.02 5.14
CA ALA A 166 -7.19 11.44 5.72
C ALA A 166 -7.51 10.22 6.60
N SER A 167 -8.66 10.23 7.28
CA SER A 167 -9.15 9.06 8.03
C SER A 167 -9.31 7.84 7.12
N ASP A 168 -9.93 8.01 5.96
CA ASP A 168 -10.24 6.91 5.04
C ASP A 168 -8.97 6.38 4.36
N ILE A 169 -8.08 7.28 3.94
CA ILE A 169 -6.77 6.92 3.37
C ILE A 169 -5.95 6.11 4.37
N TYR A 170 -5.90 6.54 5.62
CA TYR A 170 -5.12 5.83 6.65
C TYR A 170 -5.75 4.48 7.01
N ALA A 171 -7.08 4.41 7.12
CA ALA A 171 -7.78 3.15 7.36
C ALA A 171 -7.53 2.15 6.23
N TYR A 172 -7.63 2.60 4.98
CA TYR A 172 -7.29 1.80 3.80
C TYR A 172 -5.84 1.32 3.85
N PHE A 173 -4.90 2.20 4.18
CA PHE A 173 -3.49 1.82 4.33
C PHE A 173 -3.28 0.72 5.36
N VAL A 174 -3.86 0.87 6.56
CA VAL A 174 -3.78 -0.16 7.61
C VAL A 174 -4.38 -1.48 7.14
N GLN A 175 -5.50 -1.45 6.41
CA GLN A 175 -6.10 -2.64 5.80
C GLN A 175 -5.15 -3.32 4.81
N GLN A 176 -4.46 -2.56 3.96
CA GLN A 176 -3.49 -3.11 3.01
C GLN A 176 -2.31 -3.76 3.75
N VAL A 177 -1.74 -3.08 4.76
CA VAL A 177 -0.63 -3.64 5.55
C VAL A 177 -1.03 -4.96 6.23
N LYS A 178 -2.25 -5.04 6.76
CA LYS A 178 -2.75 -6.24 7.45
C LYS A 178 -3.22 -7.36 6.52
N GLY A 179 -3.73 -7.02 5.34
CA GLY A 179 -4.29 -8.00 4.41
C GLY A 179 -3.26 -8.74 3.56
N ASP A 180 -2.01 -8.27 3.54
CA ASP A 180 -0.96 -8.77 2.67
C ASP A 180 -0.01 -9.73 3.40
N GLU A 181 -0.55 -10.84 3.92
CA GLU A 181 0.18 -11.82 4.75
C GLU A 181 1.39 -12.50 4.05
N LYS A 182 1.67 -12.22 2.77
CA LYS A 182 2.64 -12.95 1.94
C LYS A 182 3.68 -12.06 1.27
N LEU A 183 4.36 -11.24 2.06
CA LEU A 183 5.48 -10.42 1.55
C LEU A 183 6.81 -11.18 1.45
N LEU A 184 6.91 -12.44 1.88
CA LEU A 184 8.15 -13.20 1.70
C LEU A 184 8.36 -13.61 0.24
N ARG A 185 9.50 -13.25 -0.32
CA ARG A 185 9.96 -13.80 -1.59
C ARG A 185 10.72 -15.09 -1.31
N ALA A 186 10.36 -16.17 -2.00
CA ALA A 186 11.15 -17.39 -1.95
C ALA A 186 12.60 -17.08 -2.41
N PRO A 187 13.62 -17.45 -1.63
CA PRO A 187 15.00 -17.24 -2.04
C PRO A 187 15.26 -18.01 -3.34
N VAL A 188 15.84 -17.34 -4.34
CA VAL A 188 16.25 -17.99 -5.58
C VAL A 188 17.43 -18.89 -5.25
N LEU A 189 17.21 -20.21 -5.30
CA LEU A 189 18.29 -21.16 -5.11
C LEU A 189 19.34 -20.99 -6.24
N PRO A 190 20.65 -21.14 -5.95
CA PRO A 190 21.70 -21.03 -6.98
C PRO A 190 21.46 -21.95 -8.19
N SER A 191 20.79 -23.09 -7.97
CA SER A 191 20.41 -24.05 -9.01
C SER A 191 19.30 -23.56 -9.95
N GLN A 192 18.60 -22.47 -9.62
CA GLN A 192 17.53 -21.88 -10.42
C GLN A 192 17.95 -20.58 -11.13
N ALA A 193 19.13 -20.03 -10.82
CA ALA A 193 19.63 -18.79 -11.43
C ALA A 193 19.78 -18.88 -12.96
N HIS A 194 19.96 -20.10 -13.50
CA HIS A 194 20.11 -20.34 -14.94
C HIS A 194 18.77 -20.49 -15.69
N LEU A 195 17.63 -20.54 -14.98
CA LEU A 195 16.30 -20.74 -15.56
C LEU A 195 15.50 -19.44 -15.72
N LEU A 196 16.07 -18.28 -15.39
CA LEU A 196 15.44 -16.98 -15.62
C LEU A 196 15.79 -16.49 -17.04
N PRO A 197 14.87 -16.47 -18.01
CA PRO A 197 15.09 -15.72 -19.23
C PRO A 197 15.12 -14.23 -18.87
N ALA A 198 16.10 -13.51 -19.41
CA ALA A 198 16.08 -12.06 -19.44
C ALA A 198 14.80 -11.60 -20.16
N MET A 199 13.74 -11.30 -19.41
CA MET A 199 12.57 -10.60 -19.92
C MET A 199 12.92 -9.12 -20.07
N HIS A 200 13.71 -8.81 -21.09
CA HIS A 200 13.77 -7.50 -21.72
C HIS A 200 13.92 -7.67 -23.23
N GLN A 201 13.09 -6.91 -23.95
CA GLN A 201 12.97 -6.76 -25.40
C GLN A 201 12.11 -7.79 -26.15
N VAL A 202 10.80 -7.53 -26.19
CA VAL A 202 9.97 -7.97 -27.32
C VAL A 202 9.96 -6.85 -28.35
N SER A 203 10.81 -7.03 -29.37
CA SER A 203 10.76 -6.33 -30.65
C SER A 203 9.54 -6.80 -31.44
N HIS A 204 8.83 -5.85 -32.08
CA HIS A 204 7.72 -6.11 -32.98
C HIS A 204 8.19 -6.71 -34.32
N GLY A 205 7.52 -7.78 -34.77
CA GLY A 205 7.58 -8.27 -36.16
C GLY A 205 6.77 -9.56 -36.36
N PRO A 206 5.93 -9.68 -37.40
CA PRO A 206 4.75 -10.55 -37.39
C PRO A 206 5.02 -11.95 -37.96
N SER A 207 4.28 -12.95 -37.47
CA SER A 207 4.13 -14.23 -38.16
C SER A 207 2.68 -14.71 -38.08
N ILE A 208 2.11 -14.88 -39.26
CA ILE A 208 0.81 -15.45 -39.59
C ILE A 208 0.92 -16.98 -39.46
N GLY A 209 -0.13 -17.64 -38.96
CA GLY A 209 -0.23 -19.10 -39.03
C GLY A 209 -1.40 -19.65 -38.24
N GLU A 210 -2.56 -19.71 -38.89
CA GLU A 210 -3.73 -20.49 -38.48
C GLU A 210 -3.40 -21.99 -38.33
N SER A 211 -4.02 -22.68 -37.38
CA SER A 211 -5.00 -23.75 -37.68
C SER A 211 -5.45 -24.51 -36.42
N SER A 212 -6.77 -24.73 -36.40
CA SER A 212 -7.57 -25.43 -35.40
C SER A 212 -7.39 -26.95 -35.43
N SER A 213 -7.57 -27.62 -34.28
CA SER A 213 -8.54 -28.73 -34.18
C SER A 213 -8.86 -29.09 -32.72
N SER A 214 -10.17 -29.29 -32.50
CA SER A 214 -10.84 -29.88 -31.34
C SER A 214 -10.59 -31.40 -31.26
N ALA A 215 -10.88 -32.19 -30.23
CA ALA A 215 -11.72 -32.11 -29.03
C ALA A 215 -11.33 -33.30 -28.13
N ALA A 216 -11.52 -33.19 -26.81
CA ALA A 216 -12.18 -34.23 -26.00
C ALA A 216 -12.44 -33.68 -24.59
N MET A 217 -13.71 -33.67 -24.25
CA MET A 217 -14.28 -33.22 -22.97
C MET A 217 -13.96 -34.20 -21.86
N GLU A 218 -13.50 -33.70 -20.73
CA GLU A 218 -13.78 -34.31 -19.43
C GLU A 218 -14.03 -33.17 -18.42
N ALA A 219 -15.30 -33.02 -18.05
CA ALA A 219 -15.81 -31.95 -17.22
C ALA A 219 -15.47 -32.21 -15.75
N ALA A 220 -14.28 -31.75 -15.32
CA ALA A 220 -14.08 -31.33 -13.95
C ALA A 220 -14.46 -29.86 -13.86
N GLN A 221 -15.56 -29.52 -13.18
CA GLN A 221 -15.86 -28.14 -12.76
C GLN A 221 -14.82 -27.72 -11.71
N SER A 222 -13.62 -27.42 -12.19
CA SER A 222 -12.65 -26.57 -11.53
C SER A 222 -13.28 -25.19 -11.43
N SER A 223 -13.60 -24.76 -10.21
CA SER A 223 -13.87 -23.35 -9.92
C SER A 223 -12.59 -22.57 -10.23
N GLU A 224 -12.41 -22.16 -11.48
CA GLU A 224 -11.38 -21.22 -11.88
C GLU A 224 -11.53 -19.98 -10.99
N LYS A 225 -10.59 -19.80 -10.07
CA LYS A 225 -10.52 -18.58 -9.25
C LYS A 225 -10.32 -17.43 -10.21
N VAL A 226 -11.39 -16.66 -10.45
CA VAL A 226 -11.33 -15.45 -11.26
C VAL A 226 -10.30 -14.51 -10.61
N GLN A 227 -9.19 -14.28 -11.30
CA GLN A 227 -8.17 -13.34 -10.85
C GLN A 227 -8.72 -11.91 -10.99
N ILE A 228 -8.89 -11.22 -9.86
CA ILE A 228 -9.31 -9.82 -9.82
C ILE A 228 -8.06 -8.93 -9.80
N ILE A 229 -7.98 -8.00 -10.74
CA ILE A 229 -6.93 -6.96 -10.78
C ILE A 229 -7.47 -5.72 -10.09
N TRP A 230 -6.93 -5.41 -8.91
CA TRP A 230 -7.30 -4.21 -8.18
C TRP A 230 -6.74 -2.96 -8.84
N VAL A 231 -7.62 -2.00 -9.11
CA VAL A 231 -7.28 -0.74 -9.79
C VAL A 231 -7.81 0.44 -9.01
N SER A 232 -7.05 1.54 -9.00
CA SER A 232 -7.58 2.83 -8.58
C SER A 232 -8.48 3.37 -9.68
N THR A 233 -9.64 3.89 -9.29
CA THR A 233 -10.64 4.40 -10.23
C THR A 233 -11.03 5.82 -9.89
N THR A 234 -11.27 6.64 -10.91
CA THR A 234 -11.94 7.93 -10.76
C THR A 234 -13.28 7.91 -11.47
N VAL A 235 -14.35 8.22 -10.75
CA VAL A 235 -15.72 8.24 -11.28
C VAL A 235 -16.08 9.66 -11.69
N ASP A 236 -16.37 9.86 -12.99
CA ASP A 236 -17.02 11.06 -13.51
C ASP A 236 -18.53 10.80 -13.51
N SER A 237 -19.19 11.11 -12.39
CA SER A 237 -20.62 10.84 -12.17
C SER A 237 -21.52 11.59 -13.18
N ALA A 238 -21.11 12.78 -13.61
CA ALA A 238 -21.83 13.56 -14.62
C ALA A 238 -21.87 12.87 -15.99
N LYS A 239 -20.85 12.06 -16.30
CA LYS A 239 -20.77 11.30 -17.57
C LYS A 239 -21.09 9.81 -17.39
N GLY A 240 -21.22 9.33 -16.15
CA GLY A 240 -21.35 7.91 -15.84
C GLY A 240 -20.16 7.09 -16.33
N ILE A 241 -18.94 7.62 -16.20
CA ILE A 241 -17.71 6.98 -16.68
C ILE A 241 -16.75 6.73 -15.51
N VAL A 242 -16.23 5.51 -15.43
CA VAL A 242 -15.12 5.12 -14.56
C VAL A 242 -13.83 5.12 -15.38
N ASN A 243 -12.83 5.86 -14.92
CA ASN A 243 -11.50 5.93 -15.53
C ASN A 243 -10.50 5.21 -14.62
N PHE A 244 -9.64 4.39 -15.20
CA PHE A 244 -8.56 3.70 -14.48
C PHE A 244 -7.41 3.37 -15.43
N GLU A 245 -6.22 3.14 -14.90
CA GLU A 245 -5.04 2.79 -15.69
C GLU A 245 -4.70 1.31 -15.56
N TYR A 246 -4.36 0.67 -16.67
CA TYR A 246 -3.84 -0.70 -16.70
C TYR A 246 -2.78 -0.85 -17.78
N ASN A 247 -1.59 -1.34 -17.41
CA ASN A 247 -0.44 -1.50 -18.31
C ASN A 247 -0.10 -0.22 -19.12
N GLY A 248 -0.14 0.96 -18.48
CA GLY A 248 0.14 2.23 -19.15
C GLY A 248 -0.99 2.77 -20.02
N ALA A 249 -2.12 2.05 -20.13
CA ALA A 249 -3.29 2.47 -20.89
C ALA A 249 -4.38 3.03 -19.97
N ASN A 250 -4.87 4.23 -20.31
CA ASN A 250 -6.07 4.80 -19.69
C ASN A 250 -7.32 4.10 -20.24
N ILE A 251 -7.99 3.35 -19.38
CA ILE A 251 -9.23 2.65 -19.68
C ILE A 251 -10.41 3.49 -19.19
N ARG A 252 -11.42 3.59 -20.05
CA ARG A 252 -12.69 4.25 -19.74
C ARG A 252 -13.80 3.23 -19.89
N SER A 253 -14.61 3.09 -18.86
CA SER A 253 -15.71 2.15 -18.84
C SER A 253 -16.97 2.84 -18.32
N PRO A 254 -18.16 2.50 -18.86
CA PRO A 254 -19.41 2.97 -18.29
C PRO A 254 -19.54 2.48 -16.84
N LEU A 255 -20.02 3.34 -15.95
CA LEU A 255 -20.30 2.98 -14.55
C LEU A 255 -21.30 1.80 -14.46
N SER A 256 -22.26 1.74 -15.39
CA SER A 256 -23.23 0.63 -15.49
C SER A 256 -22.61 -0.73 -15.80
N SER A 257 -21.35 -0.77 -16.23
CA SER A 257 -20.62 -2.03 -16.49
C SER A 257 -19.95 -2.60 -15.24
N TRP A 258 -19.95 -1.86 -14.13
CA TRP A 258 -19.41 -2.29 -12.85
C TRP A 258 -20.53 -2.87 -11.99
N VAL A 259 -20.33 -4.08 -11.48
CA VAL A 259 -21.29 -4.78 -10.61
C VAL A 259 -20.70 -4.87 -9.21
N PHE A 260 -21.46 -4.47 -8.19
CA PHE A 260 -21.02 -4.67 -6.82
C PHE A 260 -21.06 -6.17 -6.46
N ASP A 261 -19.93 -6.68 -6.03
CA ASP A 261 -19.75 -8.02 -5.47
C ASP A 261 -19.71 -7.91 -3.94
N PRO A 262 -20.74 -8.41 -3.24
CA PRO A 262 -20.82 -8.30 -1.78
C PRO A 262 -19.80 -9.17 -1.06
N ASP A 263 -19.40 -10.30 -1.65
CA ASP A 263 -18.43 -11.22 -1.03
C ASP A 263 -17.03 -10.62 -1.06
N GLN A 264 -16.72 -9.86 -2.12
CA GLN A 264 -15.44 -9.15 -2.27
C GLN A 264 -15.48 -7.70 -1.75
N ARG A 265 -16.65 -7.19 -1.33
CA ARG A 265 -16.91 -5.78 -0.99
C ARG A 265 -16.31 -4.80 -2.01
N ALA A 266 -16.55 -5.06 -3.30
CA ALA A 266 -15.94 -4.31 -4.38
C ALA A 266 -16.84 -4.19 -5.60
N HIS A 267 -16.65 -3.13 -6.37
CA HIS A 267 -17.18 -3.05 -7.72
C HIS A 267 -16.29 -3.81 -8.69
N ILE A 268 -16.89 -4.69 -9.48
CA ILE A 268 -16.20 -5.56 -10.42
C ILE A 268 -16.58 -5.20 -11.86
N PHE A 269 -15.57 -5.04 -12.71
CA PHE A 269 -15.72 -4.84 -14.15
C PHE A 269 -15.01 -5.95 -14.93
N LYS A 270 -15.79 -6.74 -15.68
CA LYS A 270 -15.24 -7.76 -16.59
C LYS A 270 -14.99 -7.16 -17.96
N SER A 271 -13.72 -6.97 -18.31
CA SER A 271 -13.35 -6.46 -19.63
C SER A 271 -13.14 -7.60 -20.62
N LYS A 272 -13.93 -7.60 -21.68
CA LYS A 272 -13.71 -8.48 -22.84
C LYS A 272 -12.45 -8.11 -23.61
N THR A 273 -12.11 -6.83 -23.67
CA THR A 273 -10.95 -6.34 -24.43
C THR A 273 -9.63 -6.83 -23.84
N TYR A 274 -9.53 -6.88 -22.52
CA TYR A 274 -8.31 -7.31 -21.83
C TYR A 274 -8.36 -8.77 -21.37
N ASP A 275 -9.51 -9.44 -21.51
CA ASP A 275 -9.76 -10.77 -20.94
C ASP A 275 -9.40 -10.85 -19.45
N LYS A 276 -9.82 -9.82 -18.70
CA LYS A 276 -9.53 -9.65 -17.27
C LYS A 276 -10.73 -9.12 -16.51
N THR A 277 -10.71 -9.39 -15.20
CA THR A 277 -11.65 -8.84 -14.24
C THR A 277 -10.95 -7.79 -13.40
N PHE A 278 -11.47 -6.56 -13.40
CA PHE A 278 -10.97 -5.44 -12.62
C PHE A 278 -11.82 -5.24 -11.37
N GLY A 279 -11.18 -4.91 -10.25
CA GLY A 279 -11.85 -4.63 -8.98
C GLY A 279 -11.51 -3.24 -8.48
N ALA A 280 -12.51 -2.52 -7.98
CA ALA A 280 -12.37 -1.27 -7.26
C ALA A 280 -13.04 -1.42 -5.89
N PRO A 281 -12.34 -1.16 -4.77
CA PRO A 281 -12.93 -1.29 -3.45
C PRO A 281 -14.19 -0.44 -3.32
N TYR A 282 -15.22 -0.97 -2.67
CA TYR A 282 -16.41 -0.19 -2.35
C TYR A 282 -16.09 0.78 -1.21
N SER A 283 -16.33 2.06 -1.44
CA SER A 283 -16.35 3.08 -0.39
C SER A 283 -17.81 3.47 -0.13
N GLU A 284 -18.22 3.52 1.14
CA GLU A 284 -19.60 3.87 1.53
C GLU A 284 -19.94 5.36 1.25
N ASP A 285 -18.97 6.16 0.79
CA ASP A 285 -19.07 7.60 0.64
C ASP A 285 -19.19 8.11 -0.82
N SER A 286 -19.44 7.23 -1.80
CA SER A 286 -19.59 7.60 -3.24
C SER A 286 -21.02 7.81 -3.70
#